data_AF-A0A1G6DMV7-F1
#
_entry.id   AF-A0A1G6DMV7-F1
#
_cell.length_a   1.000
_cell.length_b   1.000
_cell.length_c   1.000
_cell.angle_alpha   90.00
_cell.angle_beta   90.00
_cell.angle_gamma   90.00
#
_symmetry.space_group_name_H-M   'P 1'
#
loop_
_entity.id
_entity.type
_entity.pdbx_description
1 polymer ?
#
loop_
_entity_poly.entity_id
_entity_poly.type
_entity_poly.pdbx_seq_one_letter_code
_entity_poly.pdbx_strand_id
1 'polypeptide(L)'
;MKKTLLYMKKHADFIILDLLALIFGYWAVVQFRYEISAVHHGELFLDYGVVLAAVYFVMLILSKNLSGVIKRSFFKECETLLVQVFISWAFFTVVLYGIKTAQDFSRSVYAAAFAVCYFCLLFERSALKCFIRFSRFHSALCPKLIVVCDSNHSQEVIKRVLKGSFENDYEIVAVAMNNEGVTDYIDHFDSLIGLDKLEEFIADKKIDEAYIEVADAGVETHVINVLLRHNIIAHKSLKESVMNYVEQEIDEISGHFVITVRDTQVSFVTRAERIETKLFRKLTKKD
;
A
#
# COMPACT_ATOMS: atom_id res chain seq x y z
N MET A 1 -15.79 -4.24 15.36
CA MET A 1 -14.69 -4.92 16.06
C MET A 1 -13.83 -5.82 15.18
N LYS A 2 -14.37 -6.81 14.43
CA LYS A 2 -13.52 -7.72 13.62
C LYS A 2 -12.62 -7.01 12.58
N LYS A 3 -13.13 -5.97 11.90
CA LYS A 3 -12.37 -5.21 10.88
C LYS A 3 -11.17 -4.43 11.45
N THR A 4 -11.29 -3.87 12.66
CA THR A 4 -10.20 -3.11 13.31
C THR A 4 -9.11 -4.03 13.85
N LEU A 5 -9.50 -5.18 14.41
CA LEU A 5 -8.56 -6.22 14.84
C LEU A 5 -7.73 -6.79 13.68
N LEU A 6 -8.36 -7.03 12.52
CA LEU A 6 -7.65 -7.50 11.33
C LEU A 6 -6.65 -6.46 10.82
N TYR A 7 -7.02 -5.18 10.84
CA TYR A 7 -6.13 -4.07 10.49
C TYR A 7 -4.93 -3.99 11.43
N MET A 8 -5.16 -4.06 12.74
CA MET A 8 -4.08 -4.02 13.73
C MET A 8 -3.12 -5.20 13.56
N LYS A 9 -3.63 -6.42 13.33
CA LYS A 9 -2.78 -7.59 13.10
C LYS A 9 -1.92 -7.45 11.84
N LYS A 10 -2.49 -6.90 10.75
CA LYS A 10 -1.79 -6.70 9.49
C LYS A 10 -0.67 -5.66 9.58
N HIS A 11 -0.82 -4.67 10.46
CA HIS A 11 0.08 -3.52 10.56
C HIS A 11 0.77 -3.43 11.94
N ALA A 12 0.83 -4.54 12.68
CA ALA A 12 1.35 -4.56 14.04
C ALA A 12 2.80 -4.05 14.11
N ASP A 13 3.62 -4.47 13.14
CA ASP A 13 5.04 -4.11 13.08
C ASP A 13 5.23 -2.59 12.98
N PHE A 14 4.47 -1.93 12.09
CA PHE A 14 4.49 -0.47 11.93
C PHE A 14 3.93 0.25 13.17
N ILE A 15 2.87 -0.27 13.79
CA ILE A 15 2.26 0.35 14.97
C ILE A 15 3.23 0.31 16.16
N ILE A 16 3.87 -0.83 16.41
CA ILE A 16 4.77 -1.00 17.55
C ILE A 16 5.99 -0.10 17.38
N LEU A 17 6.57 -0.08 16.18
CA LEU A 17 7.72 0.76 15.89
C LEU A 17 7.37 2.26 15.96
N ASP A 18 6.21 2.69 15.42
CA ASP A 18 5.74 4.08 15.54
C ASP A 18 5.65 4.51 17.02
N LEU A 19 5.13 3.64 17.90
CA LEU A 19 5.02 3.93 19.33
C LEU A 19 6.39 4.02 20.01
N LEU A 20 7.30 3.11 19.69
CA LEU A 20 8.66 3.12 20.22
C LEU A 20 9.43 4.36 19.74
N ALA A 21 9.33 4.73 18.47
CA ALA A 21 9.97 5.91 17.91
C ALA A 21 9.44 7.20 18.53
N LEU A 22 8.15 7.25 18.85
CA LEU A 22 7.54 8.40 19.49
C LEU A 22 7.96 8.54 20.97
N ILE A 23 8.03 7.43 21.71
CA ILE A 23 8.57 7.42 23.09
C ILE A 23 10.05 7.80 23.09
N PHE A 24 10.83 7.23 22.17
CA PHE A 24 12.26 7.52 22.03
C PHE A 24 12.53 8.96 21.59
N GLY A 25 11.77 9.50 20.64
CA GLY A 25 11.88 10.88 20.19
C GLY A 25 11.58 11.87 21.31
N TYR A 26 10.53 11.61 22.10
CA TYR A 26 10.22 12.40 23.28
C TYR A 26 11.32 12.31 24.34
N TRP A 27 11.83 11.10 24.61
CA TRP A 27 12.98 10.85 25.48
C TRP A 27 14.20 11.66 25.08
N ALA A 28 14.57 11.63 23.79
CA ALA A 28 15.74 12.33 23.28
C ALA A 28 15.66 13.85 23.52
N VAL A 29 14.48 14.45 23.31
CA VAL A 29 14.26 15.89 23.54
C VAL A 29 14.39 16.24 25.02
N VAL A 30 13.82 15.42 25.89
CA VAL A 30 13.88 15.62 27.34
C VAL A 30 15.32 15.50 27.82
N GLN A 31 16.05 14.44 27.43
CA GLN A 31 17.45 14.29 27.82
C GLN A 31 18.30 15.49 27.35
N PHE A 32 18.18 15.89 26.09
CA PHE A 32 18.93 17.03 25.56
C PHE A 32 18.62 18.34 26.31
N ARG A 33 17.37 18.54 26.76
CA ARG A 33 16.98 19.75 27.50
C ARG A 33 17.49 19.75 28.94
N TYR A 34 17.41 18.61 29.63
CA TYR A 34 17.67 18.49 31.06
C TYR A 34 19.13 18.13 31.39
N GLU A 35 19.92 17.58 30.47
CA GLU A 35 21.39 17.50 30.62
C GLU A 35 22.02 18.91 30.73
N ILE A 36 21.40 19.94 30.15
CA ILE A 36 21.84 21.35 30.22
C ILE A 36 21.34 22.05 31.50
N SER A 37 20.36 21.48 32.22
CA SER A 37 19.72 22.11 33.39
C SER A 37 19.31 21.04 34.40
N ALA A 38 20.22 20.73 35.33
CA ALA A 38 20.04 19.71 36.37
C ALA A 38 19.00 20.10 37.42
N VAL A 39 17.71 19.90 37.13
CA VAL A 39 16.63 19.89 38.14
C VAL A 39 15.57 18.84 37.75
N HIS A 40 15.65 17.69 38.40
CA HIS A 40 14.57 16.97 39.12
C HIS A 40 13.26 16.47 38.44
N HIS A 41 13.21 15.76 37.30
CA HIS A 41 11.89 15.40 36.72
C HIS A 41 11.75 14.02 36.02
N GLY A 42 12.17 12.93 36.66
CA GLY A 42 12.00 11.57 36.10
C GLY A 42 10.54 11.09 35.95
N GLU A 43 9.63 11.55 36.81
CA GLU A 43 8.22 11.09 36.82
C GLU A 43 7.35 11.80 35.77
N LEU A 44 7.56 13.10 35.54
CA LEU A 44 6.87 13.86 34.48
C LEU A 44 7.18 13.31 33.06
N PHE A 45 8.33 12.67 32.90
CA PHE A 45 8.78 12.13 31.63
C PHE A 45 7.91 10.96 31.13
N LEU A 46 7.72 9.93 31.96
CA LEU A 46 6.97 8.74 31.55
C LEU A 46 5.49 9.07 31.37
N ASP A 47 4.92 9.91 32.23
CA ASP A 47 3.50 10.22 32.20
C ASP A 47 3.08 10.92 30.90
N TYR A 48 3.81 11.94 30.46
CA TYR A 48 3.47 12.64 29.20
C TYR A 48 3.82 11.83 27.95
N GLY A 49 4.93 11.09 27.97
CA GLY A 49 5.31 10.23 26.85
C GLY A 49 4.29 9.12 26.60
N VAL A 50 3.78 8.51 27.67
CA VAL A 50 2.73 7.48 27.60
C VAL A 50 1.41 8.07 27.12
N VAL A 51 1.01 9.24 27.63
CA VAL A 51 -0.22 9.91 27.15
C VAL A 51 -0.10 10.28 25.68
N LEU A 52 1.05 10.79 25.23
CA LEU A 52 1.29 11.10 23.83
C LEU A 52 1.21 9.85 22.95
N ALA A 53 1.85 8.74 23.36
CA ALA A 53 1.79 7.47 22.65
C ALA A 53 0.35 6.92 22.57
N ALA A 54 -0.42 7.02 23.65
CA ALA A 54 -1.82 6.60 23.69
C ALA A 54 -2.69 7.44 22.74
N VAL A 55 -2.54 8.77 22.74
CA VAL A 55 -3.25 9.66 21.82
C VAL A 55 -2.88 9.35 20.37
N TYR A 56 -1.59 9.21 20.08
CA TYR A 56 -1.11 8.88 18.75
C TYR A 56 -1.70 7.55 18.27
N PHE A 57 -1.68 6.51 19.11
CA PHE A 57 -2.24 5.19 18.81
C PHE A 57 -3.73 5.27 18.44
N VAL A 58 -4.52 5.98 19.25
CA VAL A 58 -5.96 6.16 18.98
C VAL A 58 -6.16 6.87 17.64
N MET A 59 -5.44 7.96 17.39
CA MET A 59 -5.56 8.71 16.14
C MET A 59 -5.11 7.89 14.93
N LEU A 60 -4.11 7.02 15.08
CA LEU A 60 -3.59 6.15 14.02
C LEU A 60 -4.59 5.09 13.58
N ILE A 61 -5.33 4.52 14.54
CA ILE A 61 -6.40 3.55 14.26
C ILE A 61 -7.59 4.23 13.59
N LEU A 62 -7.97 5.43 14.06
CA LEU A 62 -9.10 6.18 13.52
C LEU A 62 -8.84 6.64 12.07
N SER A 63 -7.63 7.13 11.79
CA SER A 63 -7.27 7.64 10.46
C SER A 63 -6.95 6.54 9.44
N LYS A 64 -6.74 5.29 9.89
CA LYS A 64 -6.29 4.16 9.05
C LYS A 64 -5.06 4.51 8.19
N ASN A 65 -4.15 5.31 8.76
CA ASN A 65 -3.02 5.91 8.05
C ASN A 65 -2.09 4.87 7.39
N LEU A 66 -2.01 3.67 7.96
CA LEU A 66 -1.11 2.58 7.54
C LEU A 66 -1.62 1.78 6.34
N SER A 67 -2.86 2.03 5.89
CA SER A 67 -3.40 1.38 4.70
C SER A 67 -2.58 1.77 3.46
N GLY A 68 -1.88 0.80 2.87
CA GLY A 68 -1.04 1.01 1.68
C GLY A 68 0.30 1.69 1.96
N VAL A 69 0.78 1.71 3.22
CA VAL A 69 2.03 2.37 3.62
C VAL A 69 3.26 1.93 2.81
N ILE A 70 3.30 0.65 2.38
CA ILE A 70 4.40 0.07 1.58
C ILE A 70 4.42 0.63 0.15
N LYS A 71 3.24 0.81 -0.47
CA LYS A 71 3.08 1.27 -1.86
C LYS A 71 3.13 2.79 -2.00
N ARG A 72 3.10 3.53 -0.88
CA ARG A 72 3.06 5.00 -0.89
C ARG A 72 4.45 5.58 -1.19
N SER A 73 4.50 6.57 -2.09
CA SER A 73 5.72 7.34 -2.38
C SER A 73 6.21 8.14 -1.17
N PHE A 74 7.50 8.45 -1.13
CA PHE A 74 8.13 9.14 0.01
C PHE A 74 7.48 10.52 0.31
N PHE A 75 7.21 11.32 -0.72
CA PHE A 75 6.57 12.63 -0.55
C PHE A 75 5.17 12.54 0.06
N LYS A 76 4.39 11.57 -0.41
CA LYS A 76 3.03 11.34 0.12
C LYS A 76 3.09 10.79 1.54
N GLU A 77 4.12 10.02 1.89
CA GLU A 77 4.37 9.59 3.27
C GLU A 77 4.65 10.79 4.17
N CYS A 78 5.50 11.73 3.75
CA CYS A 78 5.81 12.94 4.51
C CYS A 78 4.55 13.75 4.82
N GLU A 79 3.73 14.04 3.82
CA GLU A 79 2.48 14.76 3.99
C GLU A 79 1.52 14.02 4.94
N THR A 80 1.35 12.72 4.72
CA THR A 80 0.40 11.91 5.49
C THR A 80 0.85 11.74 6.95
N LEU A 81 2.15 11.62 7.19
CA LEU A 81 2.73 11.62 8.54
C LEU A 81 2.61 12.98 9.21
N LEU A 82 2.86 14.07 8.49
CA LEU A 82 2.77 15.41 9.05
C LEU A 82 1.34 15.70 9.52
N VAL A 83 0.34 15.36 8.71
CA VAL A 83 -1.08 15.46 9.10
C VAL A 83 -1.37 14.58 10.32
N GLN A 84 -0.88 13.34 10.36
CA GLN A 84 -1.08 12.42 11.47
C GLN A 84 -0.48 12.96 12.79
N VAL A 85 0.77 13.43 12.75
CA VAL A 85 1.46 13.99 13.91
C VAL A 85 0.78 15.27 14.36
N PHE A 86 0.39 16.16 13.43
CA PHE A 86 -0.30 17.40 13.75
C PHE A 86 -1.65 17.16 14.45
N ILE A 87 -2.47 16.26 13.91
CA ILE A 87 -3.74 15.86 14.52
C ILE A 87 -3.49 15.27 15.91
N SER A 88 -2.50 14.38 16.05
CA SER A 88 -2.17 13.77 17.34
C SER A 88 -1.70 14.81 18.36
N TRP A 89 -0.91 15.80 17.95
CA TRP A 89 -0.46 16.92 18.79
C TRP A 89 -1.61 17.83 19.24
N ALA A 90 -2.56 18.10 18.34
CA ALA A 90 -3.75 18.87 18.68
C ALA A 90 -4.57 18.17 19.78
N PHE A 91 -4.81 16.86 19.64
CA PHE A 91 -5.52 16.08 20.66
C PHE A 91 -4.71 15.96 21.96
N PHE A 92 -3.40 15.78 21.86
CA PHE A 92 -2.51 15.74 23.02
C PHE A 92 -2.59 17.05 23.81
N THR A 93 -2.62 18.20 23.13
CA THR A 93 -2.84 19.52 23.77
C THR A 93 -4.15 19.55 24.55
N VAL A 94 -5.25 19.10 23.94
CA VAL A 94 -6.58 19.07 24.59
C VAL A 94 -6.53 18.21 25.86
N VAL A 95 -5.88 17.04 25.80
CA VAL A 95 -5.72 16.15 26.97
C VAL A 95 -4.89 16.82 28.07
N LEU A 96 -3.76 17.43 27.74
CA LEU A 96 -2.91 18.13 28.71
C LEU A 96 -3.65 19.28 29.42
N TYR A 97 -4.48 20.04 28.69
CA TYR A 97 -5.33 21.08 29.28
C TYR A 97 -6.40 20.49 30.19
N GLY A 98 -7.01 19.35 29.81
CA GLY A 98 -8.01 18.66 30.62
C GLY A 98 -7.47 18.16 31.95
N ILE A 99 -6.24 17.65 31.98
CA ILE A 99 -5.55 17.16 33.19
C ILE A 99 -4.91 18.32 33.99
N LYS A 100 -5.06 19.57 33.51
CA LYS A 100 -4.51 20.81 34.12
C LYS A 100 -2.98 20.84 34.26
N THR A 101 -2.26 19.98 33.57
CA THR A 101 -0.78 19.91 33.62
C THR A 101 -0.10 20.63 32.46
N ALA A 102 -0.87 21.24 31.56
CA ALA A 102 -0.36 22.01 30.42
C ALA A 102 0.51 23.21 30.84
N GLN A 103 0.33 23.76 32.04
CA GLN A 103 1.10 24.90 32.54
C GLN A 103 2.51 24.52 33.00
N ASP A 104 2.69 23.30 33.49
CA ASP A 104 3.99 22.78 33.94
C ASP A 104 4.84 22.30 32.77
N PHE A 105 4.21 22.11 31.60
CA PHE A 105 4.88 21.63 30.40
C PHE A 105 5.61 22.75 29.66
N SER A 106 6.93 22.61 29.49
CA SER A 106 7.73 23.61 28.78
C SER A 106 7.33 23.70 27.30
N ARG A 107 6.93 24.90 26.86
CA ARG A 107 6.61 25.18 25.45
C ARG A 107 7.78 24.91 24.51
N SER A 108 9.01 25.11 24.98
CA SER A 108 10.23 24.82 24.20
C SER A 108 10.41 23.32 23.97
N VAL A 109 10.20 22.51 25.01
CA VAL A 109 10.23 21.04 24.92
C VAL A 109 9.09 20.54 24.04
N TYR A 110 7.91 21.15 24.12
CA TYR A 110 6.76 20.82 23.27
C TYR A 110 7.04 20.97 21.78
N ALA A 111 7.57 22.13 21.39
CA ALA A 111 7.91 22.42 20.00
C ALA A 111 9.05 21.53 19.49
N ALA A 112 10.08 21.31 20.31
CA ALA A 112 11.18 20.42 19.97
C ALA A 112 10.72 18.96 19.84
N ALA A 113 9.88 18.48 20.77
CA ALA A 113 9.32 17.13 20.73
C ALA A 113 8.48 16.89 19.49
N PHE A 114 7.69 17.88 19.05
CA PHE A 114 6.94 17.80 17.79
C PHE A 114 7.87 17.51 16.60
N ALA A 115 8.91 18.32 16.44
CA ALA A 115 9.84 18.19 15.32
C ALA A 115 10.61 16.87 15.38
N VAL A 116 11.19 16.54 16.53
CA VAL A 116 12.00 15.32 16.70
C VAL A 116 11.15 14.07 16.51
N CYS A 117 9.96 13.98 17.10
CA CYS A 117 9.09 12.82 16.92
C CYS A 117 8.65 12.66 15.45
N TYR A 118 8.35 13.77 14.75
CA TYR A 118 8.05 13.72 13.32
C TYR A 118 9.21 13.13 12.51
N PHE A 119 10.45 13.58 12.76
CA PHE A 119 11.62 13.05 12.07
C PHE A 119 11.94 11.60 12.46
N CYS A 120 11.76 11.22 13.73
CA CYS A 120 11.92 9.83 14.19
C CYS A 120 10.95 8.89 13.47
N LEU A 121 9.66 9.25 13.42
CA LEU A 121 8.63 8.47 12.71
C LEU A 121 8.92 8.37 11.21
N LEU A 122 9.33 9.47 10.58
CA LEU A 122 9.74 9.46 9.17
C LEU A 122 10.90 8.51 8.91
N PHE A 123 11.93 8.59 9.74
CA PHE A 123 13.14 7.79 9.62
C PHE A 123 12.82 6.31 9.81
N GLU A 124 12.10 5.97 10.88
CA GLU A 124 11.70 4.61 11.21
C GLU A 124 10.82 3.98 10.12
N ARG A 125 9.77 4.67 9.65
CA ARG A 125 8.95 4.14 8.54
C ARG A 125 9.74 3.99 7.25
N SER A 126 10.68 4.88 6.96
CA SER A 126 11.53 4.77 5.77
C SER A 126 12.50 3.60 5.90
N ALA A 127 13.10 3.42 7.07
CA ALA A 127 13.99 2.31 7.38
C ALA A 127 13.25 0.97 7.31
N LEU A 128 12.04 0.87 7.86
CA LEU A 128 11.23 -0.34 7.80
C LEU A 128 10.80 -0.67 6.36
N LYS A 129 10.41 0.31 5.55
CA LYS A 129 10.15 0.08 4.11
C LYS A 129 11.40 -0.40 3.39
N CYS A 130 12.55 0.18 3.68
CA CYS A 130 13.83 -0.23 3.10
C CYS A 130 14.17 -1.67 3.53
N PHE A 131 14.01 -2.00 4.81
CA PHE A 131 14.24 -3.34 5.35
C PHE A 131 13.29 -4.38 4.74
N ILE A 132 12.00 -4.07 4.59
CA ILE A 132 11.03 -4.95 3.94
C ILE A 132 11.42 -5.19 2.48
N ARG A 133 11.78 -4.13 1.74
CA ARG A 133 12.20 -4.26 0.33
C ARG A 133 13.49 -5.06 0.20
N PHE A 134 14.47 -4.78 1.05
CA PHE A 134 15.75 -5.48 1.07
C PHE A 134 15.57 -6.96 1.45
N SER A 135 14.79 -7.23 2.50
CA SER A 135 14.45 -8.58 2.92
C SER A 135 13.71 -9.31 1.82
N ARG A 136 12.73 -8.70 1.14
CA ARG A 136 12.00 -9.35 0.04
C ARG A 136 12.91 -9.67 -1.15
N PHE A 137 13.76 -8.72 -1.54
CA PHE A 137 14.71 -8.91 -2.65
C PHE A 137 15.76 -9.99 -2.36
N HIS A 138 16.17 -10.13 -1.10
CA HIS A 138 17.20 -11.11 -0.70
C HIS A 138 16.63 -12.44 -0.17
N SER A 139 15.32 -12.55 -0.02
CA SER A 139 14.69 -13.79 0.44
C SER A 139 14.37 -14.70 -0.74
N ALA A 140 14.56 -16.00 -0.55
CA ALA A 140 14.04 -17.06 -1.43
C ALA A 140 12.47 -17.09 -1.54
N LEU A 141 11.81 -16.08 -0.98
CA LEU A 141 10.36 -15.82 -0.96
C LEU A 141 9.96 -14.69 -1.92
N CYS A 142 10.90 -14.16 -2.72
CA CYS A 142 10.56 -13.23 -3.79
C CYS A 142 9.69 -14.01 -4.80
N PRO A 143 8.41 -13.65 -4.98
CA PRO A 143 7.53 -14.41 -5.86
C PRO A 143 8.08 -14.38 -7.27
N LYS A 144 8.26 -15.57 -7.82
CA LYS A 144 8.75 -15.76 -9.18
C LYS A 144 7.61 -15.57 -10.14
N LEU A 145 7.68 -14.50 -10.92
CA LEU A 145 6.67 -14.08 -11.88
C LEU A 145 7.07 -14.53 -13.29
N ILE A 146 6.15 -15.20 -13.98
CA ILE A 146 6.22 -15.42 -15.43
C ILE A 146 5.32 -14.42 -16.16
N VAL A 147 5.81 -13.83 -17.25
CA VAL A 147 5.02 -12.90 -18.08
C VAL A 147 4.56 -13.63 -19.33
N VAL A 148 3.26 -13.76 -19.54
CA VAL A 148 2.67 -14.36 -20.74
C VAL A 148 2.12 -13.25 -21.63
N CYS A 149 2.66 -13.09 -22.83
CA CYS A 149 2.27 -12.00 -23.73
C CYS A 149 2.33 -12.36 -25.20
N ASP A 150 1.60 -11.61 -26.04
CA ASP A 150 1.72 -11.73 -27.48
C ASP A 150 3.05 -11.16 -27.99
N SER A 151 3.64 -11.83 -28.98
CA SER A 151 4.94 -11.46 -29.56
C SER A 151 4.97 -10.01 -30.05
N ASN A 152 3.85 -9.51 -30.59
CA ASN A 152 3.71 -8.18 -31.18
C ASN A 152 3.79 -7.04 -30.14
N HIS A 153 3.38 -7.30 -28.89
CA HIS A 153 3.30 -6.30 -27.81
C HIS A 153 4.27 -6.57 -26.65
N SER A 154 5.00 -7.68 -26.70
CA SER A 154 5.96 -8.15 -25.69
C SER A 154 6.86 -7.05 -25.11
N GLN A 155 7.44 -6.21 -25.97
CA GLN A 155 8.34 -5.11 -25.57
C GLN A 155 7.66 -4.05 -24.67
N GLU A 156 6.43 -3.67 -25.00
CA GLU A 156 5.69 -2.69 -24.21
C GLU A 156 5.20 -3.29 -22.89
N VAL A 157 4.79 -4.55 -22.92
CA VAL A 157 4.36 -5.31 -21.74
C VAL A 157 5.54 -5.46 -20.77
N ILE A 158 6.69 -5.96 -21.24
CA ILE A 158 7.90 -6.15 -20.43
C ILE A 158 8.34 -4.83 -19.81
N LYS A 159 8.40 -3.71 -20.57
CA LYS A 159 8.76 -2.39 -20.03
C LYS A 159 7.78 -1.92 -18.93
N ARG A 160 6.49 -2.19 -19.10
CA ARG A 160 5.45 -1.79 -18.13
C ARG A 160 5.56 -2.63 -16.85
N VAL A 161 5.70 -3.94 -16.99
CA VAL A 161 5.88 -4.87 -15.88
C VAL A 161 7.18 -4.55 -15.14
N LEU A 162 8.29 -4.33 -15.84
CA LEU A 162 9.57 -3.88 -15.26
C LEU A 162 9.46 -2.56 -14.51
N LYS A 163 8.78 -1.56 -15.07
CA LYS A 163 8.55 -0.27 -14.39
C LYS A 163 7.75 -0.47 -13.10
N GLY A 164 6.80 -1.41 -13.09
CA GLY A 164 6.04 -1.80 -11.90
C GLY A 164 6.79 -2.75 -10.96
N SER A 165 7.82 -3.46 -11.41
CA SER A 165 8.59 -4.43 -10.61
C SER A 165 9.33 -3.74 -9.45
N PHE A 166 9.86 -2.54 -9.66
CA PHE A 166 10.44 -1.70 -8.60
C PHE A 166 9.44 -1.37 -7.47
N GLU A 167 8.14 -1.46 -7.72
CA GLU A 167 7.08 -1.17 -6.74
C GLU A 167 6.36 -2.42 -6.21
N ASN A 168 6.43 -3.56 -6.92
CA ASN A 168 5.59 -4.72 -6.67
C ASN A 168 6.32 -5.98 -6.20
N ASP A 169 7.62 -5.88 -5.90
CA ASP A 169 8.38 -6.89 -5.15
C ASP A 169 8.26 -8.34 -5.71
N TYR A 170 8.46 -8.51 -7.01
CA TYR A 170 8.52 -9.81 -7.70
C TYR A 170 9.75 -9.90 -8.61
N GLU A 171 10.24 -11.12 -8.82
CA GLU A 171 11.34 -11.42 -9.75
C GLU A 171 10.74 -11.95 -11.06
N ILE A 172 11.04 -11.31 -12.20
CA ILE A 172 10.62 -11.82 -13.51
C ILE A 172 11.60 -12.93 -13.90
N VAL A 173 11.10 -14.18 -13.95
CA VAL A 173 11.93 -15.36 -14.23
C VAL A 173 11.96 -15.70 -15.71
N ALA A 174 10.85 -15.49 -16.41
CA ALA A 174 10.74 -15.78 -17.84
C ALA A 174 9.59 -15.02 -18.50
N VAL A 175 9.63 -15.01 -19.84
CA VAL A 175 8.58 -14.47 -20.69
C VAL A 175 8.11 -15.58 -21.65
N ALA A 176 6.83 -15.94 -21.57
CA ALA A 176 6.19 -16.87 -22.48
C ALA A 176 5.43 -16.13 -23.58
N MET A 177 5.61 -16.55 -24.83
CA MET A 177 5.02 -15.88 -26.00
C MET A 177 4.42 -16.85 -27.00
N ASN A 178 3.42 -16.40 -27.76
CA ASN A 178 2.73 -17.22 -28.75
C ASN A 178 3.60 -17.60 -29.96
N ASN A 179 4.58 -16.75 -30.30
CA ASN A 179 5.59 -17.01 -31.33
C ASN A 179 6.98 -16.64 -30.81
N GLU A 180 8.02 -17.26 -31.39
CA GLU A 180 9.42 -16.87 -31.18
C GLU A 180 9.65 -15.45 -31.76
N GLY A 181 9.39 -14.43 -30.95
CA GLY A 181 9.70 -13.05 -31.29
C GLY A 181 11.16 -12.72 -30.99
N VAL A 182 11.89 -12.17 -31.96
CA VAL A 182 13.22 -11.62 -31.76
C VAL A 182 13.07 -10.24 -31.11
N THR A 183 13.48 -10.09 -29.85
CA THR A 183 13.43 -8.77 -29.20
C THR A 183 14.60 -8.52 -28.24
N ASP A 184 15.14 -7.30 -28.27
CA ASP A 184 16.39 -6.90 -27.58
C ASP A 184 16.36 -6.98 -26.04
N TYR A 185 15.17 -7.03 -25.41
CA TYR A 185 15.05 -7.14 -23.94
C TYR A 185 15.00 -8.59 -23.46
N ILE A 186 14.88 -9.56 -24.37
CA ILE A 186 14.86 -11.00 -24.04
C ILE A 186 16.24 -11.47 -23.60
N ASP A 187 17.33 -10.84 -24.07
CA ASP A 187 18.70 -11.22 -23.72
C ASP A 187 19.03 -11.08 -22.22
N HIS A 188 18.20 -10.38 -21.44
CA HIS A 188 18.37 -10.25 -19.98
C HIS A 188 17.57 -11.28 -19.15
N PHE A 189 16.64 -12.01 -19.75
CA PHE A 189 15.80 -12.99 -19.04
C PHE A 189 16.06 -14.39 -19.57
N ASP A 190 16.26 -15.35 -18.67
CA ASP A 190 16.44 -16.73 -19.06
C ASP A 190 15.17 -17.24 -19.76
N SER A 191 15.34 -17.57 -21.03
CA SER A 191 14.45 -18.34 -21.90
C SER A 191 13.13 -17.68 -22.34
N LEU A 192 13.12 -17.38 -23.64
CA LEU A 192 11.95 -17.24 -24.49
C LEU A 192 11.21 -18.59 -24.53
N ILE A 193 10.06 -18.69 -23.88
CA ILE A 193 9.29 -19.94 -23.85
C ILE A 193 8.13 -19.79 -24.84
N GLY A 194 8.06 -20.68 -25.81
CA GLY A 194 6.84 -20.82 -26.60
C GLY A 194 5.69 -21.27 -25.71
N LEU A 195 4.47 -20.76 -25.94
CA LEU A 195 3.29 -21.15 -25.16
C LEU A 195 3.08 -22.68 -25.09
N ASP A 196 3.54 -23.40 -26.10
CA ASP A 196 3.54 -24.87 -26.17
C ASP A 196 4.42 -25.54 -25.10
N LYS A 197 5.48 -24.88 -24.65
CA LYS A 197 6.42 -25.37 -23.64
C LYS A 197 6.18 -24.80 -22.24
N LEU A 198 5.12 -24.01 -22.08
CA LEU A 198 4.79 -23.35 -20.82
C LEU A 198 4.59 -24.35 -19.67
N GLU A 199 3.90 -25.46 -19.94
CA GLU A 199 3.59 -26.49 -18.93
C GLU A 199 4.87 -27.21 -18.46
N GLU A 200 5.79 -27.54 -19.37
CA GLU A 200 7.08 -28.15 -19.05
C GLU A 200 7.96 -27.20 -18.21
N PHE A 201 7.95 -25.91 -18.56
CA PHE A 201 8.72 -24.90 -17.84
C PHE A 201 8.19 -24.64 -16.42
N ILE A 202 6.86 -24.62 -16.25
CA ILE A 202 6.21 -24.52 -14.94
C ILE A 202 6.57 -25.71 -14.04
N ALA A 203 6.70 -26.90 -14.61
CA ALA A 203 7.08 -28.09 -13.85
C ALA A 203 8.54 -28.06 -13.38
N ASP A 204 9.44 -27.49 -14.19
CA ASP A 204 10.88 -27.44 -13.89
C ASP A 204 11.27 -26.28 -12.98
N LYS A 205 10.70 -25.08 -13.19
CA LYS A 205 10.97 -23.89 -12.37
C LYS A 205 9.85 -23.64 -11.36
N LYS A 206 10.24 -23.35 -10.10
CA LYS A 206 9.31 -22.86 -9.07
C LYS A 206 8.78 -21.48 -9.47
N ILE A 207 7.57 -21.42 -10.02
CA ILE A 207 6.87 -20.19 -10.38
C ILE A 207 5.71 -20.01 -9.39
N ASP A 208 5.56 -18.81 -8.84
CA ASP A 208 4.53 -18.52 -7.85
C ASP A 208 3.36 -17.74 -8.48
N GLU A 209 3.67 -16.87 -9.44
CA GLU A 209 2.72 -15.94 -10.03
C GLU A 209 2.91 -15.84 -11.55
N ALA A 210 1.84 -15.48 -12.27
CA ALA A 210 1.88 -15.22 -13.70
C ALA A 210 1.14 -13.92 -14.05
N TYR A 211 1.71 -13.10 -14.92
CA TYR A 211 1.07 -11.93 -15.50
C TYR A 211 0.67 -12.21 -16.94
N ILE A 212 -0.61 -12.04 -17.30
CA ILE A 212 -1.15 -12.44 -18.60
C ILE A 212 -1.68 -11.20 -19.34
N GLU A 213 -1.11 -10.92 -20.53
CA GLU A 213 -1.56 -9.89 -21.47
C GLU A 213 -1.54 -10.49 -22.88
N VAL A 214 -2.64 -11.17 -23.24
CA VAL A 214 -2.83 -11.89 -24.52
C VAL A 214 -4.14 -11.43 -25.15
N ALA A 215 -4.12 -11.10 -26.43
CA ALA A 215 -5.27 -10.58 -27.17
C ALA A 215 -6.29 -11.68 -27.53
N ASP A 216 -5.83 -12.91 -27.77
CA ASP A 216 -6.71 -14.05 -28.06
C ASP A 216 -7.30 -14.66 -26.78
N ALA A 217 -8.62 -14.50 -26.61
CA ALA A 217 -9.37 -15.01 -25.47
C ALA A 217 -9.32 -16.55 -25.33
N GLY A 218 -9.19 -17.29 -26.44
CA GLY A 218 -9.08 -18.74 -26.43
C GLY A 218 -7.74 -19.19 -25.85
N VAL A 219 -6.65 -18.55 -26.30
CA VAL A 219 -5.30 -18.77 -25.80
C VAL A 219 -5.18 -18.35 -24.34
N GLU A 220 -5.72 -17.18 -23.99
CA GLU A 220 -5.73 -16.67 -22.63
C GLU A 220 -6.41 -17.64 -21.66
N THR A 221 -7.60 -18.14 -22.02
CA THR A 221 -8.34 -19.10 -21.20
C THR A 221 -7.57 -20.41 -21.04
N HIS A 222 -6.91 -20.86 -22.09
CA HIS A 222 -6.06 -22.05 -22.03
C HIS A 222 -4.88 -21.85 -21.05
N VAL A 223 -4.17 -20.72 -21.16
CA VAL A 223 -3.06 -20.36 -20.28
C VAL A 223 -3.50 -20.27 -18.82
N ILE A 224 -4.60 -19.57 -18.53
CA ILE A 224 -5.15 -19.46 -17.16
C ILE A 224 -5.43 -20.85 -16.59
N ASN A 225 -6.05 -21.75 -17.36
CA ASN A 225 -6.34 -23.10 -16.89
C ASN A 225 -5.07 -23.91 -16.59
N VAL A 226 -4.03 -23.80 -17.41
CA VAL A 226 -2.74 -24.44 -17.16
C VAL A 226 -2.12 -23.92 -15.85
N LEU A 227 -2.08 -22.60 -15.67
CA LEU A 227 -1.53 -21.98 -14.46
C LEU A 227 -2.29 -22.39 -13.20
N LEU A 228 -3.63 -22.39 -13.24
CA LEU A 228 -4.47 -22.78 -12.12
C LEU A 228 -4.29 -24.26 -11.75
N ARG A 229 -4.06 -25.16 -12.73
CA ARG A 229 -3.76 -26.59 -12.46
C ARG A 229 -2.47 -26.77 -11.67
N HIS A 230 -1.48 -25.90 -11.91
CA HIS A 230 -0.22 -25.89 -11.18
C HIS A 230 -0.25 -25.04 -9.91
N ASN A 231 -1.44 -24.56 -9.50
CA ASN A 231 -1.63 -23.72 -8.32
C ASN A 231 -0.84 -22.40 -8.37
N ILE A 232 -0.66 -21.85 -9.58
CA ILE A 232 -0.01 -20.57 -9.83
C ILE A 232 -1.06 -19.46 -9.82
N ILE A 233 -0.74 -18.34 -9.19
CA ILE A 233 -1.63 -17.17 -9.15
C ILE A 233 -1.57 -16.45 -10.50
N ALA A 234 -2.69 -16.42 -11.23
CA ALA A 234 -2.80 -15.74 -12.52
C ALA A 234 -3.36 -14.32 -12.38
N HIS A 235 -2.56 -13.33 -12.78
CA HIS A 235 -2.93 -11.92 -12.84
C HIS A 235 -3.20 -11.50 -14.29
N LYS A 236 -4.47 -11.33 -14.64
CA LYS A 236 -4.89 -10.88 -15.97
C LYS A 236 -4.79 -9.36 -16.11
N SER A 237 -4.18 -8.89 -17.19
CA SER A 237 -4.16 -7.47 -17.58
C SER A 237 -5.55 -7.02 -18.03
N LEU A 238 -6.05 -5.91 -17.47
CA LEU A 238 -7.35 -5.34 -17.84
C LEU A 238 -7.29 -4.44 -19.09
N LYS A 239 -6.08 -4.18 -19.61
CA LYS A 239 -5.89 -3.23 -20.72
C LYS A 239 -6.35 -3.79 -22.07
N GLU A 240 -6.27 -5.10 -22.23
CA GLU A 240 -6.49 -5.81 -23.49
C GLU A 240 -7.70 -6.75 -23.43
N SER A 241 -8.54 -6.62 -22.39
CA SER A 241 -9.89 -7.16 -22.53
C SER A 241 -10.48 -6.48 -23.76
N VAL A 242 -10.95 -7.27 -24.73
CA VAL A 242 -11.56 -6.89 -26.02
C VAL A 242 -12.65 -5.80 -25.91
N MET A 243 -12.96 -5.40 -24.68
CA MET A 243 -13.87 -4.37 -24.35
C MET A 243 -13.16 -3.17 -23.69
N ASN A 244 -13.07 -2.07 -24.45
CA ASN A 244 -12.63 -0.74 -24.01
C ASN A 244 -13.56 -0.15 -22.93
N TYR A 245 -13.56 -0.71 -21.72
CA TYR A 245 -14.36 -0.17 -20.62
C TYR A 245 -13.54 0.66 -19.66
N VAL A 246 -14.05 1.87 -19.39
CA VAL A 246 -13.37 2.94 -18.64
C VAL A 246 -13.25 2.59 -17.14
N GLU A 247 -14.19 1.82 -16.58
CA GLU A 247 -14.17 1.38 -15.19
C GLU A 247 -14.64 -0.08 -15.06
N GLN A 248 -13.87 -0.89 -14.34
CA GLN A 248 -14.22 -2.27 -13.97
C GLN A 248 -14.12 -2.40 -12.44
N GLU A 249 -15.16 -2.92 -11.80
CA GLU A 249 -15.23 -3.13 -10.34
C GLU A 249 -15.65 -4.58 -10.06
N ILE A 250 -15.09 -5.20 -9.02
CA ILE A 250 -15.54 -6.50 -8.53
C ILE A 250 -16.76 -6.24 -7.64
N ASP A 251 -17.93 -6.73 -8.06
CA ASP A 251 -19.20 -6.59 -7.34
C ASP A 251 -19.75 -7.97 -6.97
N GLU A 252 -20.73 -8.00 -6.07
CA GLU A 252 -21.43 -9.23 -5.66
C GLU A 252 -22.89 -9.15 -6.09
N ILE A 253 -23.28 -9.98 -7.05
CA ILE A 253 -24.68 -10.09 -7.49
C ILE A 253 -25.16 -11.49 -7.16
N SER A 254 -26.19 -11.58 -6.32
CA SER A 254 -26.83 -12.85 -5.92
C SER A 254 -25.86 -13.89 -5.34
N GLY A 255 -24.83 -13.44 -4.61
CA GLY A 255 -23.82 -14.34 -4.00
C GLY A 255 -22.73 -14.82 -4.94
N HIS A 256 -22.69 -14.31 -6.18
CA HIS A 256 -21.61 -14.55 -7.13
C HIS A 256 -20.78 -13.29 -7.31
N PHE A 257 -19.45 -13.43 -7.23
CA PHE A 257 -18.53 -12.35 -7.58
C PHE A 257 -18.56 -12.15 -9.09
N VAL A 258 -18.92 -10.95 -9.51
CA VAL A 258 -18.99 -10.54 -10.91
C VAL A 258 -18.03 -9.38 -11.14
N ILE A 259 -17.48 -9.29 -12.35
CA ILE A 259 -16.80 -8.10 -12.81
C ILE A 259 -17.88 -7.20 -13.40
N THR A 260 -18.25 -6.15 -12.67
CA THR A 260 -19.18 -5.14 -13.14
C THR A 260 -18.41 -4.13 -13.98
N VAL A 261 -18.92 -3.90 -15.18
CA VAL A 261 -18.23 -3.16 -16.21
C VAL A 261 -19.08 -1.94 -16.59
N ARG A 262 -18.48 -0.75 -16.62
CA ARG A 262 -19.18 0.50 -16.95
C ARG A 262 -18.51 1.23 -18.11
N ASP A 263 -19.31 1.61 -19.09
CA ASP A 263 -18.92 2.38 -20.27
C ASP A 263 -19.35 3.85 -20.15
N THR A 264 -18.87 4.56 -19.12
CA THR A 264 -19.16 5.99 -19.04
C THR A 264 -17.89 6.79 -18.85
N GLN A 265 -17.43 7.45 -19.93
CA GLN A 265 -16.83 8.77 -19.76
C GLN A 265 -17.82 9.61 -18.98
N VAL A 266 -17.45 10.00 -17.75
CA VAL A 266 -18.29 10.87 -16.93
C VAL A 266 -18.24 12.27 -17.55
N SER A 267 -19.10 12.53 -18.52
CA SER A 267 -19.38 13.91 -18.92
C SER A 267 -19.98 14.62 -17.71
N PHE A 268 -19.61 15.89 -17.50
CA PHE A 268 -20.07 16.70 -16.37
C PHE A 268 -21.62 16.72 -16.22
N VAL A 269 -22.33 16.46 -17.32
CA VAL A 269 -23.79 16.38 -17.40
C VAL A 269 -24.36 15.31 -16.46
N THR A 270 -23.72 14.14 -16.35
CA THR A 270 -24.26 13.01 -15.56
C THR A 270 -24.13 13.23 -14.04
N ARG A 271 -23.19 14.08 -13.59
CA ARG A 271 -23.12 14.48 -12.16
C ARG A 271 -24.27 15.41 -11.78
N ALA A 272 -24.66 16.32 -12.66
CA ALA A 272 -25.78 17.23 -12.43
C ALA A 272 -27.10 16.46 -12.34
N GLU A 273 -27.37 15.55 -13.29
CA GLU A 273 -28.58 14.71 -13.29
C GLU A 273 -28.66 13.82 -12.04
N ARG A 274 -27.53 13.29 -11.56
CA ARG A 274 -27.49 12.43 -10.37
C ARG A 274 -27.72 13.23 -9.08
N ILE A 275 -27.36 14.52 -9.06
CA ILE A 275 -27.68 15.45 -7.95
C ILE A 275 -29.16 15.85 -8.03
N GLU A 276 -29.67 16.17 -9.22
CA GLU A 276 -31.08 16.49 -9.44
C GLU A 276 -31.98 15.35 -9.03
N THR A 277 -31.69 14.12 -9.45
CA THR A 277 -32.47 12.94 -9.10
C THR A 277 -32.46 12.69 -7.59
N LYS A 278 -31.33 12.93 -6.92
CA LYS A 278 -31.22 12.82 -5.44
C LYS A 278 -31.98 13.94 -4.73
N LEU A 279 -32.00 15.16 -5.28
CA LEU A 279 -32.77 16.29 -4.75
C LEU A 279 -34.28 16.04 -4.93
N PHE A 280 -34.70 15.62 -6.12
CA PHE A 280 -36.08 15.29 -6.46
C PHE A 280 -36.63 14.16 -5.59
N ARG A 281 -35.85 13.09 -5.35
CA ARG A 281 -36.23 12.01 -4.43
C ARG A 281 -36.34 12.45 -2.97
N LYS A 282 -35.62 13.51 -2.56
CA LYS A 282 -35.68 14.04 -1.21
C LYS A 282 -36.88 14.99 -1.03
N LEU A 283 -37.29 15.67 -2.11
CA LEU A 283 -38.45 16.55 -2.16
C LEU A 283 -39.78 15.78 -2.28
N THR A 284 -39.81 14.66 -3.01
CA THR A 284 -41.02 13.82 -3.17
C THR A 284 -41.27 12.84 -2.03
N LYS A 285 -40.39 12.78 -1.03
CA LYS A 285 -40.55 11.90 0.15
C LYS A 285 -41.14 12.60 1.37
N LYS A 286 -41.86 13.71 1.16
CA LYS A 286 -42.57 14.42 2.21
C LYS A 286 -44.08 14.32 1.96
N ASP A 287 -44.61 13.14 2.22
CA ASP A 287 -45.94 12.85 2.74
C ASP A 287 -45.88 11.47 3.42
#